data_AF-W8FSX8-F1
#
_entry.id   AF-W8FSX8-F1
#
_cell.length_a   1.000
_cell.length_b   1.000
_cell.length_c   1.000
_cell.angle_alpha   90.00
_cell.angle_beta   90.00
_cell.angle_gamma   90.00
#
_symmetry.space_group_name_H-M   'P 1'
#
loop_
_entity.id
_entity.type
_entity.pdbx_description
1 polymer ?
#
loop_
_entity_poly.entity_id
_entity_poly.type
_entity_poly.pdbx_seq_one_letter_code
_entity_poly.pdbx_strand_id
1 'polypeptide(L)'
;MDSDSPLPLSDSIQLPLINFFDQSLTPGTSKWDKVKADVRKALEDFGCFEVFFDKVSAELNKSVLEAMKELFDLPIQTKKRNVSSKPFHGYLCLNLYESLAIDDPNVAEKVNDFTQQLWPDHGNKRIREVLHEFSEKLKEMDVMVRRMILESFGIEKYIEQHLDSTNYLFRMIKYAAPSPDEEVEETKLGLRSHTGKNFITILHQYQVDGLEIKTKDEKWIKVKPTEHSFI
;
A
#
# COMPACT_ATOMS: atom_id res chain seq x y z
N MET A 1 -40.11 14.52 -29.11
CA MET A 1 -38.79 15.00 -29.54
C MET A 1 -38.09 15.38 -28.28
N ASP A 2 -37.23 14.46 -27.87
CA ASP A 2 -36.97 14.17 -26.47
C ASP A 2 -36.02 15.17 -25.81
N SER A 3 -36.45 15.54 -24.61
CA SER A 3 -35.69 16.05 -23.47
C SER A 3 -34.25 15.51 -23.42
N ASP A 4 -33.28 16.40 -23.64
CA ASP A 4 -31.92 16.27 -23.11
C ASP A 4 -31.98 16.32 -21.59
N SER A 5 -32.22 15.17 -20.98
CA SER A 5 -31.99 14.95 -19.57
C SER A 5 -30.47 14.87 -19.35
N PRO A 6 -29.88 15.63 -18.42
CA PRO A 6 -28.48 15.46 -18.09
C PRO A 6 -28.27 14.04 -17.58
N LEU A 7 -27.29 13.34 -18.16
CA LEU A 7 -26.80 12.05 -17.67
C LEU A 7 -26.59 12.15 -16.16
N PRO A 8 -27.08 11.17 -15.37
CA PRO A 8 -26.93 11.23 -13.92
C PRO A 8 -25.44 11.36 -13.56
N LEU A 9 -25.16 12.27 -12.63
CA LEU A 9 -23.88 12.32 -11.91
C LEU A 9 -23.48 10.88 -11.61
N SER A 10 -22.35 10.45 -12.15
CA SER A 10 -21.74 9.16 -11.80
C SER A 10 -21.63 9.12 -10.28
N ASP A 11 -22.50 8.35 -9.62
CA ASP A 11 -22.35 7.98 -8.22
C ASP A 11 -20.95 7.37 -8.09
N SER A 12 -20.00 8.16 -7.62
CA SER A 12 -18.63 7.71 -7.44
C SER A 12 -18.69 6.64 -6.35
N ILE A 13 -18.56 5.38 -6.75
CA ILE A 13 -18.45 4.26 -5.81
C ILE A 13 -17.27 4.56 -4.90
N GLN A 14 -17.56 4.81 -3.62
CA GLN A 14 -16.56 5.04 -2.60
C GLN A 14 -16.28 3.72 -1.88
N LEU A 15 -15.01 3.40 -1.67
CA LEU A 15 -14.64 2.23 -0.89
C LEU A 15 -15.16 2.35 0.55
N PRO A 16 -15.55 1.24 1.19
CA PRO A 16 -15.89 1.26 2.60
C PRO A 16 -14.71 1.80 3.42
N LEU A 17 -14.94 2.83 4.23
CA LEU A 17 -13.95 3.37 5.16
C LEU A 17 -14.15 2.72 6.53
N ILE A 18 -13.14 1.98 7.01
CA ILE A 18 -13.16 1.27 8.28
C ILE A 18 -12.18 1.94 9.25
N ASN A 19 -12.63 2.23 10.47
CA ASN A 19 -11.84 2.99 11.42
C ASN A 19 -11.11 2.09 12.43
N PHE A 20 -9.77 2.12 12.42
CA PHE A 20 -8.91 1.39 13.34
C PHE A 20 -8.35 2.26 14.50
N PHE A 21 -8.73 3.54 14.57
CA PHE A 21 -8.31 4.55 15.58
C PHE A 21 -8.72 4.26 17.03
N ASP A 22 -9.35 3.12 17.32
CA ASP A 22 -9.89 2.88 18.66
C ASP A 22 -9.00 1.94 19.46
N GLN A 23 -8.43 2.43 20.55
CA GLN A 23 -7.61 1.64 21.49
C GLN A 23 -8.38 0.47 22.14
N SER A 24 -9.71 0.51 22.14
CA SER A 24 -10.58 -0.58 22.58
C SER A 24 -10.85 -1.64 21.50
N LEU A 25 -10.31 -1.46 20.28
CA LEU A 25 -10.39 -2.44 19.19
C LEU A 25 -9.44 -3.61 19.47
N THR A 26 -9.82 -4.45 20.44
CA THR A 26 -9.04 -5.60 20.89
C THR A 26 -9.77 -6.92 20.57
N PRO A 27 -9.04 -7.98 20.19
CA PRO A 27 -9.64 -9.29 19.90
C PRO A 27 -10.55 -9.79 21.02
N GLY A 28 -11.69 -10.38 20.65
CA GLY A 28 -12.68 -10.92 21.58
C GLY A 28 -13.67 -9.89 22.16
N THR A 29 -13.58 -8.61 21.79
CA THR A 29 -14.58 -7.61 22.16
C THR A 29 -15.72 -7.52 21.15
N SER A 30 -16.89 -7.06 21.59
CA SER A 30 -18.03 -6.84 20.68
C SER A 30 -17.74 -5.79 19.59
N LYS A 31 -16.84 -4.84 19.86
CA LYS A 31 -16.39 -3.87 18.87
C LYS A 31 -15.51 -4.53 17.81
N TRP A 32 -14.58 -5.37 18.23
CA TRP A 32 -13.76 -6.16 17.31
C TRP A 32 -14.62 -7.05 16.41
N ASP A 33 -15.64 -7.71 16.94
CA ASP A 33 -16.55 -8.54 16.14
C ASP A 33 -17.31 -7.74 15.08
N LYS A 34 -17.73 -6.51 15.40
CA LYS A 34 -18.36 -5.60 14.42
C LYS A 34 -17.38 -5.20 13.31
N VAL A 35 -16.20 -4.70 13.67
CA VAL A 35 -15.20 -4.27 12.69
C VAL A 35 -14.72 -5.44 11.84
N LYS A 36 -14.55 -6.63 12.43
CA LYS A 36 -14.26 -7.88 11.72
C LYS A 36 -15.32 -8.21 10.68
N ALA A 37 -16.60 -8.07 11.03
CA ALA A 37 -17.70 -8.28 10.09
C ALA A 37 -17.67 -7.25 8.94
N ASP A 38 -17.36 -5.98 9.24
CA ASP A 38 -17.22 -4.92 8.24
C ASP A 38 -16.04 -5.18 7.29
N VAL A 39 -14.87 -5.59 7.83
CA VAL A 39 -13.69 -5.99 7.05
C VAL A 39 -14.02 -7.14 6.12
N ARG A 40 -14.63 -8.21 6.65
CA ARG A 40 -15.04 -9.36 5.83
C ARG A 40 -15.98 -8.95 4.72
N LYS A 41 -17.02 -8.18 5.03
CA LYS A 41 -18.00 -7.71 4.05
C LYS A 41 -17.35 -6.85 2.96
N ALA A 42 -16.47 -5.92 3.33
CA ALA A 42 -15.81 -5.06 2.36
C ALA A 42 -14.88 -5.84 1.43
N LEU A 43 -14.13 -6.81 1.97
CA LEU A 43 -13.32 -7.73 1.16
C LEU A 43 -14.17 -8.62 0.26
N GLU A 44 -15.29 -9.14 0.77
CA GLU A 44 -16.22 -9.94 -0.04
C GLU A 44 -16.84 -9.10 -1.14
N ASP A 45 -17.28 -7.86 -0.90
CA ASP A 45 -18.02 -7.01 -1.84
C ASP A 45 -17.12 -6.29 -2.85
N PHE A 46 -15.99 -5.72 -2.40
CA PHE A 46 -15.11 -4.85 -3.19
C PHE A 46 -13.71 -5.42 -3.41
N GLY A 47 -13.29 -6.44 -2.65
CA GLY A 47 -11.91 -6.95 -2.66
C GLY A 47 -10.89 -6.06 -1.94
N CYS A 48 -11.30 -4.90 -1.43
CA CYS A 48 -10.48 -3.93 -0.72
C CYS A 48 -11.36 -2.98 0.11
N PHE A 49 -10.75 -2.16 0.97
CA PHE A 49 -11.43 -1.14 1.76
C PHE A 49 -10.42 -0.05 2.14
N GLU A 50 -10.90 1.14 2.46
CA GLU A 50 -10.04 2.15 3.07
C GLU A 50 -10.00 1.95 4.59
N VAL A 51 -8.84 2.15 5.20
CA VAL A 51 -8.65 2.09 6.65
C VAL A 51 -8.03 3.37 7.17
N PHE A 52 -8.65 3.93 8.22
CA PHE A 52 -8.06 5.02 8.99
C PHE A 52 -7.29 4.45 10.18
N PHE A 53 -6.01 4.82 10.31
CA PHE A 53 -5.08 4.21 11.28
C PHE A 53 -4.16 5.27 11.91
N ASP A 54 -4.37 5.56 13.20
CA ASP A 54 -3.63 6.60 13.94
C ASP A 54 -2.19 6.30 14.26
N LYS A 55 -1.84 5.02 14.33
CA LYS A 55 -0.49 4.67 14.76
C LYS A 55 0.58 5.13 13.77
N VAL A 56 0.17 5.52 12.56
CA VAL A 56 1.00 6.30 11.65
C VAL A 56 0.65 7.78 11.83
N SER A 57 1.54 8.54 12.47
CA SER A 57 1.35 9.98 12.64
C SER A 57 1.51 10.74 11.32
N ALA A 58 0.95 11.94 11.25
CA ALA A 58 1.14 12.83 10.10
C ALA A 58 2.63 13.18 9.89
N GLU A 59 3.40 13.33 10.98
CA GLU A 59 4.83 13.60 10.94
C GLU A 59 5.62 12.42 10.37
N LEU A 60 5.27 11.19 10.74
CA LEU A 60 5.90 9.99 10.20
C LEU A 60 5.57 9.85 8.71
N ASN A 61 4.30 10.03 8.33
CA ASN A 61 3.87 10.00 6.94
C ASN A 61 4.62 11.02 6.08
N LYS A 62 4.78 12.25 6.57
CA LYS A 62 5.58 13.29 5.91
C LYS A 62 7.06 12.91 5.81
N SER A 63 7.64 12.36 6.87
CA SER A 63 9.04 11.93 6.90
C SER A 63 9.31 10.83 5.89
N VAL A 64 8.38 9.87 5.72
CA VAL A 64 8.46 8.81 4.70
C VAL A 64 8.39 9.42 3.30
N LEU A 65 7.50 10.37 3.05
CA LEU A 65 7.43 11.06 1.75
C LEU A 65 8.74 11.79 1.42
N GLU A 66 9.33 12.48 2.38
CA GLU A 66 10.63 13.15 2.23
C GLU A 66 11.76 12.14 1.94
N ALA A 67 11.80 11.02 2.68
CA ALA A 67 12.74 9.93 2.43
C ALA A 67 12.56 9.33 1.02
N MET A 68 11.32 9.12 0.57
CA MET A 68 11.04 8.64 -0.79
C MET A 68 11.53 9.61 -1.85
N LYS A 69 11.30 10.92 -1.69
CA LYS A 69 11.82 11.94 -2.62
C LYS A 69 13.33 11.85 -2.74
N GLU A 70 14.04 11.82 -1.61
CA GLU A 70 15.50 11.66 -1.59
C GLU A 70 15.97 10.37 -2.26
N LEU A 71 15.30 9.24 -2.01
CA LEU A 71 15.61 7.96 -2.64
C LEU A 71 15.45 8.01 -4.16
N PHE A 72 14.39 8.63 -4.66
CA PHE A 72 14.14 8.72 -6.10
C PHE A 72 14.97 9.79 -6.82
N ASP A 73 15.50 10.77 -6.09
CA ASP A 73 16.43 11.78 -6.61
C ASP A 73 17.89 11.27 -6.70
N LEU A 74 18.19 10.11 -6.11
CA LEU A 74 19.49 9.45 -6.29
C LEU A 74 19.78 9.16 -7.77
N PRO A 75 21.07 9.16 -8.17
CA PRO A 75 21.47 8.73 -9.49
C PRO A 75 20.96 7.32 -9.81
N ILE A 76 20.56 7.08 -11.06
CA ILE A 76 20.08 5.77 -11.53
C ILE A 76 21.08 4.65 -11.20
N GLN A 77 22.39 4.92 -11.31
CA GLN A 77 23.43 3.94 -10.99
C GLN A 77 23.46 3.56 -9.51
N THR A 78 23.10 4.49 -8.62
CA THR A 78 22.95 4.22 -7.19
C THR A 78 21.70 3.39 -6.94
N LYS A 79 20.56 3.78 -7.51
CA LYS A 79 19.29 3.05 -7.36
C LYS A 79 19.39 1.61 -7.86
N LYS A 80 20.11 1.36 -8.97
CA LYS A 80 20.40 0.02 -9.49
C LYS A 80 21.19 -0.89 -8.53
N ARG A 81 21.78 -0.36 -7.45
CA ARG A 81 22.40 -1.17 -6.39
C ARG A 81 21.38 -1.83 -5.47
N ASN A 82 20.12 -1.38 -5.49
CA ASN A 82 19.03 -2.10 -4.83
C ASN A 82 18.71 -3.36 -5.64
N VAL A 83 19.34 -4.48 -5.24
CA VAL A 83 19.24 -5.77 -5.92
C VAL A 83 18.72 -6.83 -4.95
N SER A 84 18.01 -7.82 -5.50
CA SER A 84 17.53 -8.99 -4.76
C SER A 84 17.62 -10.22 -5.66
N SER A 85 17.87 -11.38 -5.05
CA SER A 85 17.82 -12.67 -5.74
C SER A 85 16.38 -13.10 -6.05
N LYS A 86 15.39 -12.52 -5.36
CA LYS A 86 13.97 -12.76 -5.61
C LYS A 86 13.50 -11.88 -6.80
N PRO A 87 12.79 -12.44 -7.79
CA PRO A 87 12.27 -11.67 -8.92
C PRO A 87 11.44 -10.49 -8.45
N PHE A 88 11.64 -9.31 -9.02
CA PHE A 88 10.93 -8.06 -8.73
C PHE A 88 11.20 -7.42 -7.35
N HIS A 89 12.09 -7.95 -6.50
CA HIS A 89 12.35 -7.43 -5.14
C HIS A 89 13.48 -6.38 -5.05
N GLY A 90 13.99 -5.90 -6.18
CA GLY A 90 14.97 -4.80 -6.23
C GLY A 90 14.43 -3.57 -6.94
N TYR A 91 15.36 -2.74 -7.42
CA TYR A 91 15.06 -1.60 -8.26
C TYR A 91 14.43 -2.04 -9.59
N LEU A 92 13.31 -1.41 -9.93
CA LEU A 92 12.61 -1.59 -11.20
C LEU A 92 12.40 -0.24 -11.85
N CYS A 93 12.58 -0.19 -13.17
CA CYS A 93 12.32 0.98 -13.98
C CYS A 93 11.68 0.52 -15.30
N LEU A 94 10.46 0.97 -15.52
CA LEU A 94 9.63 0.79 -16.71
C LEU A 94 9.10 2.18 -17.10
N ASN A 95 8.56 2.34 -18.32
CA ASN A 95 8.18 3.64 -18.93
C ASN A 95 7.90 4.79 -17.94
N LEU A 96 6.77 4.75 -17.24
CA LEU A 96 6.37 5.73 -16.24
C LEU A 96 6.55 5.24 -14.80
N TYR A 97 7.00 4.01 -14.59
CA TYR A 97 7.03 3.35 -13.28
C TYR A 97 8.47 3.15 -12.81
N GLU A 98 8.79 3.68 -11.64
CA GLU A 98 10.06 3.47 -10.97
C GLU A 98 9.80 2.97 -9.55
N SER A 99 10.51 1.94 -9.09
CA SER A 99 10.33 1.44 -7.73
C SER A 99 11.62 0.95 -7.08
N LEU A 100 11.69 1.08 -5.76
CA LEU A 100 12.68 0.47 -4.88
C LEU A 100 11.94 -0.45 -3.90
N ALA A 101 12.60 -1.51 -3.44
CA ALA A 101 11.98 -2.47 -2.55
C ALA A 101 12.92 -2.95 -1.43
N ILE A 102 12.31 -3.25 -0.29
CA ILE A 102 12.96 -3.76 0.92
C ILE A 102 12.22 -5.04 1.33
N ASP A 103 12.94 -6.16 1.35
CA ASP A 103 12.47 -7.40 1.96
C ASP A 103 12.46 -7.26 3.49
N ASP A 104 11.37 -7.64 4.14
CA ASP A 104 11.20 -7.68 5.59
C ASP A 104 11.64 -6.39 6.30
N PRO A 105 11.14 -5.21 5.87
CA PRO A 105 11.55 -3.90 6.39
C PRO A 105 11.28 -3.74 7.89
N ASN A 106 10.38 -4.55 8.46
CA ASN A 106 10.08 -4.56 9.89
C ASN A 106 11.29 -5.10 10.71
N VAL A 107 12.28 -5.71 10.05
CA VAL A 107 13.56 -6.11 10.64
C VAL A 107 14.59 -5.01 10.39
N ALA A 108 15.06 -4.36 11.45
CA ALA A 108 15.96 -3.20 11.35
C ALA A 108 17.24 -3.47 10.53
N GLU A 109 17.80 -4.68 10.60
CA GLU A 109 18.96 -5.10 9.81
C GLU A 109 18.67 -5.06 8.29
N LYS A 110 17.46 -5.43 7.86
CA LYS A 110 17.08 -5.44 6.44
C LYS A 110 16.98 -4.04 5.86
N VAL A 111 16.45 -3.10 6.63
CA VAL A 111 16.45 -1.67 6.24
C VAL A 111 17.87 -1.12 6.24
N ASN A 112 18.70 -1.54 7.20
CA ASN A 112 20.11 -1.16 7.21
C ASN A 112 20.83 -1.65 5.94
N ASP A 113 20.68 -2.92 5.57
CA ASP A 113 21.24 -3.51 4.35
C ASP A 113 20.80 -2.75 3.11
N PHE A 114 19.51 -2.42 2.99
CA PHE A 114 18.98 -1.58 1.92
C PHE A 114 19.70 -0.23 1.85
N THR A 115 19.85 0.47 2.98
CA THR A 115 20.57 1.75 2.97
C THR A 115 22.06 1.59 2.66
N GLN A 116 22.70 0.49 3.05
CA GLN A 116 24.11 0.21 2.71
C GLN A 116 24.28 -0.09 1.21
N GLN A 117 23.29 -0.70 0.55
CA GLN A 117 23.32 -0.87 -0.91
C GLN A 117 23.39 0.49 -1.64
N LEU A 118 22.63 1.48 -1.15
CA LEU A 118 22.53 2.80 -1.77
C LEU A 118 23.66 3.75 -1.34
N TRP A 119 24.10 3.67 -0.08
CA TRP A 119 25.19 4.47 0.50
C TRP A 119 26.24 3.56 1.17
N PRO A 120 27.13 2.91 0.40
CA PRO A 120 28.04 1.89 0.95
C PRO A 120 29.02 2.38 2.01
N ASP A 121 29.36 3.67 2.00
CA ASP A 121 30.39 4.19 2.91
C ASP A 121 29.83 4.53 4.30
N HIS A 122 28.54 4.83 4.42
CA HIS A 122 27.95 5.40 5.65
C HIS A 122 26.49 5.01 5.91
N GLY A 123 25.82 4.32 4.99
CA GLY A 123 24.38 4.09 5.01
C GLY A 123 23.59 5.41 5.02
N ASN A 124 22.34 5.35 5.45
CA ASN A 124 21.54 6.56 5.72
C ASN A 124 20.67 6.34 6.96
N LYS A 125 21.19 6.76 8.12
CA LYS A 125 20.56 6.51 9.42
C LYS A 125 19.13 7.05 9.49
N ARG A 126 18.90 8.28 8.98
CA ARG A 126 17.58 8.93 9.02
C ARG A 126 16.56 8.15 8.19
N ILE A 127 16.88 7.83 6.93
CA ILE A 127 15.99 7.05 6.06
C ILE A 127 15.76 5.66 6.66
N ARG A 128 16.81 5.02 7.18
CA ARG A 128 16.68 3.72 7.84
C ARG A 128 15.67 3.75 8.99
N GLU A 129 15.79 4.72 9.89
CA GLU A 129 14.91 4.83 11.06
C GLU A 129 13.46 5.12 10.65
N VAL A 130 13.26 6.06 9.71
CA VAL A 130 11.92 6.42 9.21
C VAL A 130 11.24 5.23 8.52
N LEU A 131 11.92 4.52 7.62
CA LEU A 131 11.32 3.39 6.90
C LEU A 131 11.08 2.19 7.82
N HIS A 132 11.98 1.93 8.78
CA HIS A 132 11.79 0.86 9.78
C HIS A 132 10.57 1.16 10.67
N GLU A 133 10.51 2.36 11.25
CA GLU A 133 9.38 2.77 12.09
C GLU A 133 8.05 2.68 11.35
N PHE A 134 7.99 3.21 10.13
CA PHE A 134 6.79 3.13 9.30
C PHE A 134 6.38 1.68 9.01
N SER A 135 7.34 0.82 8.67
CA SER A 135 7.05 -0.58 8.38
C SER A 135 6.57 -1.39 9.59
N GLU A 136 7.03 -1.07 10.80
CA GLU A 136 6.51 -1.68 12.03
C GLU A 136 5.04 -1.30 12.24
N LYS A 137 4.65 -0.05 11.94
CA LYS A 137 3.25 0.39 11.99
C LYS A 137 2.37 -0.29 10.95
N LEU A 138 2.86 -0.46 9.72
CA LEU A 138 2.14 -1.20 8.68
C LEU A 138 2.00 -2.68 9.05
N LYS A 139 3.02 -3.29 9.68
CA LYS A 139 2.94 -4.65 10.20
C LYS A 139 1.87 -4.79 11.28
N GLU A 140 1.77 -3.84 12.22
CA GLU A 140 0.69 -3.84 13.22
C GLU A 140 -0.70 -3.85 12.55
N MET A 141 -0.89 -3.03 11.50
CA MET A 141 -2.13 -3.00 10.72
C MET A 141 -2.39 -4.34 9.99
N ASP A 142 -1.40 -4.88 9.28
CA ASP A 142 -1.51 -6.18 8.59
C ASP A 142 -1.91 -7.30 9.56
N VAL A 143 -1.28 -7.37 10.74
CA VAL A 143 -1.60 -8.35 11.77
C VAL A 143 -3.07 -8.22 12.22
N MET A 144 -3.57 -7.00 12.42
CA MET A 144 -4.97 -6.76 12.78
C MET A 144 -5.93 -7.26 11.69
N VAL A 145 -5.70 -6.88 10.43
CA VAL A 145 -6.54 -7.29 9.30
C VAL A 145 -6.51 -8.80 9.10
N ARG A 146 -5.32 -9.45 9.14
CA ARG A 146 -5.19 -10.90 9.04
C ARG A 146 -5.96 -11.63 10.13
N ARG A 147 -5.83 -11.18 11.39
CA ARG A 147 -6.60 -11.75 12.49
C ARG A 147 -8.10 -11.65 12.25
N MET A 148 -8.60 -10.48 11.85
CA MET A 148 -10.01 -10.30 11.51
C MET A 148 -10.45 -11.25 10.39
N ILE A 149 -9.67 -11.39 9.31
CA ILE A 149 -9.97 -12.32 8.22
C ILE A 149 -10.05 -13.76 8.75
N LEU A 150 -9.00 -14.26 9.40
CA LEU A 150 -8.96 -15.66 9.85
C LEU A 150 -10.07 -16.00 10.86
N GLU A 151 -10.32 -15.11 11.83
CA GLU A 151 -11.41 -15.26 12.78
C GLU A 151 -12.78 -15.23 12.09
N SER A 152 -12.95 -14.37 11.07
CA SER A 152 -14.23 -14.24 10.37
C SER A 152 -14.59 -15.53 9.62
N PHE A 153 -13.59 -16.34 9.24
CA PHE A 153 -13.77 -17.65 8.63
C PHE A 153 -13.76 -18.83 9.64
N GLY A 154 -13.66 -18.56 10.95
CA GLY A 154 -13.65 -19.60 11.99
C GLY A 154 -12.39 -20.48 11.98
N ILE A 155 -11.27 -19.93 11.51
CA ILE A 155 -9.98 -20.63 11.40
C ILE A 155 -8.89 -20.00 12.27
N GLU A 156 -9.30 -19.37 13.38
CA GLU A 156 -8.44 -18.64 14.31
C GLU A 156 -7.31 -19.48 14.91
N LYS A 157 -7.48 -20.81 14.97
CA LYS A 157 -6.43 -21.74 15.43
C LYS A 157 -5.14 -21.69 14.60
N TYR A 158 -5.18 -21.16 13.38
CA TYR A 158 -4.01 -21.04 12.50
C TYR A 158 -3.38 -19.64 12.50
N ILE A 159 -3.88 -18.69 13.30
CA ILE A 159 -3.39 -17.30 13.29
C ILE A 159 -1.89 -17.23 13.54
N GLU A 160 -1.40 -17.82 14.63
CA GLU A 160 0.01 -17.73 14.99
C GLU A 160 0.89 -18.38 13.91
N GLN A 161 0.53 -19.58 13.42
CA GLN A 161 1.24 -20.24 12.31
C GLN A 161 1.26 -19.39 11.03
N HIS A 162 0.15 -18.70 10.73
CA HIS A 162 0.05 -17.83 9.56
C HIS A 162 0.93 -16.58 9.71
N LEU A 163 0.93 -15.95 10.88
CA LEU A 163 1.76 -14.78 11.17
C LEU A 163 3.25 -15.14 11.18
N ASP A 164 3.62 -16.27 11.79
CA ASP A 164 5.01 -16.76 11.86
C ASP A 164 5.59 -17.12 10.48
N SER A 165 4.74 -17.47 9.51
CA SER A 165 5.15 -17.78 8.14
C SER A 165 5.06 -16.58 7.19
N THR A 166 4.66 -15.40 7.69
CA THR A 166 4.50 -14.20 6.88
C THR A 166 5.82 -13.47 6.72
N ASN A 167 6.17 -13.17 5.46
CA ASN A 167 7.25 -12.25 5.10
C ASN A 167 6.65 -10.99 4.46
N TYR A 168 7.37 -9.88 4.53
CA TYR A 168 6.91 -8.59 4.03
C TYR A 168 7.78 -8.10 2.87
N LEU A 169 7.16 -7.41 1.92
CA LEU A 169 7.85 -6.66 0.89
C LEU A 169 7.33 -5.24 0.93
N PHE A 170 8.18 -4.28 1.28
CA PHE A 170 7.82 -2.88 1.22
C PHE A 170 8.37 -2.25 -0.04
N ARG A 171 7.46 -1.75 -0.87
CA ARG A 171 7.76 -1.19 -2.17
C ARG A 171 7.40 0.29 -2.20
N MET A 172 8.41 1.10 -2.45
CA MET A 172 8.26 2.52 -2.73
C MET A 172 8.14 2.68 -4.25
N ILE A 173 7.14 3.42 -4.71
CA ILE A 173 6.84 3.58 -6.14
C ILE A 173 6.76 5.07 -6.46
N LYS A 174 7.38 5.46 -7.57
CA LYS A 174 7.24 6.77 -8.21
C LYS A 174 6.68 6.58 -9.61
N TYR A 175 5.68 7.39 -9.93
CA TYR A 175 5.15 7.48 -11.28
C TYR A 175 5.58 8.79 -11.92
N ALA A 176 6.07 8.73 -13.15
CA ALA A 176 6.26 9.90 -13.98
C ALA A 176 4.91 10.32 -14.61
N ALA A 177 4.74 11.62 -14.83
CA ALA A 177 3.61 12.10 -15.61
C ALA A 177 3.76 11.65 -17.07
N PRO A 178 2.69 11.18 -17.72
CA PRO A 178 2.72 10.87 -19.15
C PRO A 178 3.02 12.13 -19.96
N SER A 179 3.69 11.97 -21.10
CA SER A 179 3.93 13.09 -22.03
C SER A 179 2.58 13.60 -22.57
N PRO A 180 2.36 14.93 -22.65
CA PRO A 180 1.14 15.49 -23.23
C PRO A 180 0.93 15.06 -24.69
N ASP A 181 2.02 14.79 -25.40
CA ASP A 181 2.05 14.46 -26.83
C ASP A 181 1.84 12.96 -27.10
N GLU A 182 1.75 12.13 -26.06
CA GLU A 182 1.48 10.70 -26.20
C GLU A 182 -0.02 10.46 -26.34
N GLU A 183 -0.48 10.19 -27.56
CA GLU A 183 -1.89 9.93 -27.87
C GLU A 183 -2.35 8.51 -27.49
N VAL A 184 -1.41 7.59 -27.29
CA VAL A 184 -1.72 6.17 -27.02
C VAL A 184 -2.03 5.99 -25.54
N GLU A 185 -3.29 5.71 -25.19
CA GLU A 185 -3.72 5.51 -23.80
C GLU A 185 -2.88 4.46 -23.04
N GLU A 186 -2.41 3.40 -23.72
CA GLU A 186 -1.55 2.39 -23.09
C GLU A 186 -0.18 2.94 -22.63
N THR A 187 0.35 3.99 -23.28
CA THR A 187 1.63 4.59 -22.88
C THR A 187 1.46 5.53 -21.68
N LYS A 188 0.22 5.96 -21.42
CA LYS A 188 -0.16 6.75 -20.24
C LYS A 188 -0.33 5.92 -18.98
N LEU A 189 -0.39 4.58 -19.08
CA LEU A 189 -0.51 3.70 -17.93
C LEU A 189 0.84 3.55 -17.21
N GLY A 190 0.87 4.00 -15.95
CA GLY A 190 2.00 3.77 -15.05
C GLY A 190 2.28 2.29 -14.84
N LEU A 191 1.24 1.54 -14.50
CA LEU A 191 1.30 0.10 -14.28
C LEU A 191 0.05 -0.54 -14.90
N ARG A 192 0.24 -1.65 -15.62
CA ARG A 192 -0.88 -2.36 -16.25
C ARG A 192 -1.79 -3.00 -15.19
N SER A 193 -3.05 -3.22 -15.54
CA SER A 193 -4.01 -3.94 -14.70
C SER A 193 -3.46 -5.31 -14.30
N HIS A 194 -3.49 -5.61 -13.00
CA HIS A 194 -3.00 -6.86 -12.45
C HIS A 194 -3.69 -7.15 -11.12
N THR A 195 -3.55 -8.38 -10.63
CA THR A 195 -3.92 -8.75 -9.26
C THR A 195 -2.66 -8.91 -8.42
N GLY A 196 -2.77 -8.63 -7.12
CA GLY A 196 -1.74 -8.99 -6.15
C GLY A 196 -1.48 -10.51 -6.15
N LYS A 197 -0.25 -10.91 -5.79
CA LYS A 197 0.14 -12.32 -5.61
C LYS A 197 0.30 -12.71 -4.14
N ASN A 198 0.14 -11.74 -3.26
CA ASN A 198 0.27 -11.79 -1.81
C ASN A 198 -1.10 -11.93 -1.14
N PHE A 199 -1.08 -12.27 0.15
CA PHE A 199 -2.30 -12.43 0.95
C PHE A 199 -3.06 -11.09 1.14
N ILE A 200 -2.34 -10.05 1.56
CA ILE A 200 -2.84 -8.65 1.68
C ILE A 200 -1.78 -7.70 1.14
N THR A 201 -2.23 -6.61 0.51
CA THR A 201 -1.43 -5.42 0.22
C THR A 201 -1.98 -4.26 1.04
N ILE A 202 -1.10 -3.46 1.66
CA ILE A 202 -1.45 -2.17 2.23
C ILE A 202 -0.87 -1.10 1.29
N LEU A 203 -1.73 -0.25 0.75
CA LEU A 203 -1.36 0.78 -0.21
C LEU A 203 -1.60 2.18 0.37
N HIS A 204 -0.56 3.01 0.31
CA HIS A 204 -0.64 4.42 0.70
C HIS A 204 -0.39 5.31 -0.52
N GLN A 205 -1.30 6.27 -0.77
CA GLN A 205 -1.22 7.19 -1.90
C GLN A 205 -0.90 8.62 -1.41
N TYR A 206 0.18 9.22 -1.90
CA TYR A 206 0.59 10.59 -1.51
C TYR A 206 -0.09 11.67 -2.35
N GLN A 207 -1.42 11.79 -2.22
CA GLN A 207 -2.26 12.87 -2.81
C GLN A 207 -2.17 13.05 -4.34
N VAL A 208 -1.71 12.05 -5.07
CA VAL A 208 -1.74 12.03 -6.53
C VAL A 208 -2.75 10.98 -6.99
N ASP A 209 -3.75 11.42 -7.75
CA ASP A 209 -4.74 10.52 -8.35
C ASP A 209 -4.08 9.56 -9.36
N GLY A 210 -4.62 8.35 -9.49
CA GLY A 210 -4.17 7.41 -10.52
C GLY A 210 -4.51 5.95 -10.25
N LEU A 211 -4.86 5.60 -9.01
CA LEU A 211 -5.34 4.26 -8.70
C LEU A 211 -6.76 4.05 -9.21
N GLU A 212 -6.92 2.97 -9.98
CA GLU A 212 -8.22 2.45 -10.36
C GLU A 212 -8.36 1.00 -9.88
N ILE A 213 -9.55 0.66 -9.41
CA ILE A 213 -9.89 -0.69 -8.93
C ILE A 213 -11.04 -1.23 -9.78
N LYS A 214 -10.95 -2.50 -10.15
CA LYS A 214 -11.98 -3.17 -10.91
C LYS A 214 -12.97 -3.85 -9.97
N THR A 215 -14.25 -3.49 -10.06
CA THR A 215 -15.33 -4.08 -9.26
C THR A 215 -15.77 -5.43 -9.81
N LYS A 216 -16.58 -6.17 -9.04
CA LYS A 216 -17.20 -7.43 -9.47
C LYS A 216 -18.05 -7.31 -10.74
N ASP A 217 -18.59 -6.13 -11.00
CA ASP A 217 -19.36 -5.83 -12.21
C ASP A 217 -18.47 -5.45 -13.40
N GLU A 218 -17.16 -5.73 -13.31
CA GLU A 218 -16.14 -5.47 -14.32
C GLU A 218 -15.94 -3.98 -14.64
N LYS A 219 -16.35 -3.08 -13.74
CA LYS A 219 -16.20 -1.63 -13.89
C LYS A 219 -14.97 -1.11 -13.16
N TRP A 220 -14.26 -0.18 -13.78
CA TRP A 220 -13.15 0.53 -13.14
C TRP A 220 -13.67 1.72 -12.34
N ILE A 221 -13.25 1.82 -11.08
CA ILE A 221 -13.54 2.94 -10.20
C ILE A 221 -12.25 3.65 -9.82
N LYS A 222 -12.26 4.98 -9.87
CA LYS A 222 -11.14 5.81 -9.43
C LYS A 222 -11.19 5.94 -7.91
N VAL A 223 -10.07 5.65 -7.25
CA VAL A 223 -9.96 5.80 -5.81
C VAL A 223 -9.23 7.10 -5.49
N LYS A 224 -9.96 8.04 -4.87
CA LYS A 224 -9.38 9.33 -4.48
C LYS A 224 -8.42 9.13 -3.31
N PRO A 225 -7.17 9.62 -3.40
CA PRO A 225 -6.25 9.60 -2.28
C PRO A 225 -6.82 10.37 -1.08
N THR A 226 -6.66 9.80 0.12
CA THR A 226 -6.96 10.48 1.39
C THR A 226 -5.68 10.48 2.23
N GLU A 227 -5.29 11.64 2.78
CA GLU A 227 -4.00 11.85 3.46
C GLU A 227 -3.71 10.94 4.67
N HIS A 228 -4.76 10.38 5.25
CA HIS A 228 -4.70 9.67 6.52
C HIS A 228 -5.33 8.28 6.45
N SER A 229 -5.59 7.78 5.23
CA SER A 229 -6.07 6.41 5.04
C SER A 229 -5.13 5.58 4.20
N PHE A 230 -5.28 4.28 4.35
CA PHE A 230 -4.60 3.25 3.58
C PHE A 230 -5.67 2.43 2.88
N ILE A 231 -5.33 1.80 1.76
CA ILE A 231 -6.19 0.85 1.05
C ILE A 231 -5.66 -0.56 1.25
#